data_AF-A0A6A4CPC5-F1
#
_entry.id   AF-A0A6A4CPC5-F1
#
_cell.length_a   1.000
_cell.length_b   1.000
_cell.length_c   1.000
_cell.angle_alpha   90.00
_cell.angle_beta   90.00
_cell.angle_gamma   90.00
#
_symmetry.space_group_name_H-M   'P 1'
#
loop_
_entity.id
_entity.type
_entity.pdbx_description
1 polymer ?
#
loop_
_entity_poly.entity_id
_entity_poly.type
_entity_poly.pdbx_seq_one_letter_code
_entity_poly.pdbx_strand_id
1 'polypeptide(L)'
;MKLLSTAPIRRAVSRGDLNVVKWFHQNYSDFCERDLLHLAVRSGHMDVARWLSEHGYEIDTLELVVAAVETDNVTLVRWLIENGPALDVSTAALLARNDDYVEAMWWVPESERVQLVLEAMRDENRNLLWWLLMRTRFEEKISHIAISGAIDEATAGMREWLVDNIDDDEVCRWCFSWR
;
A
#
# COMPACT_ATOMS: atom_id res chain seq x y z
N MET A 1 20.43 33.24 -14.37
CA MET A 1 20.15 33.78 -13.02
C MET A 1 20.05 32.58 -12.09
N LYS A 2 20.97 32.36 -11.14
CA LYS A 2 20.82 31.27 -10.16
C LYS A 2 19.86 31.74 -9.07
N LEU A 3 18.77 31.01 -8.80
CA LEU A 3 17.96 31.29 -7.61
C LEU A 3 18.83 31.02 -6.37
N LEU A 4 18.85 31.96 -5.44
CA LEU A 4 19.66 31.88 -4.22
C LEU A 4 18.98 31.02 -3.12
N SER A 5 17.77 30.50 -3.36
CA SER A 5 17.00 29.70 -2.41
C SER A 5 15.99 28.81 -3.12
N THR A 6 15.77 27.60 -2.58
CA THR A 6 14.75 26.64 -3.02
C THR A 6 13.42 26.81 -2.29
N ALA A 7 13.35 27.71 -1.30
CA ALA A 7 12.13 28.01 -0.57
C ALA A 7 10.92 28.39 -1.47
N PRO A 8 11.07 29.13 -2.58
CA PRO A 8 9.95 29.47 -3.45
C PRO A 8 9.31 28.25 -4.11
N ILE A 9 10.11 27.35 -4.71
CA ILE A 9 9.57 26.14 -5.36
C ILE A 9 8.98 25.18 -4.32
N ARG A 10 9.63 25.03 -3.15
CA ARG A 10 9.09 24.21 -2.04
C ARG A 10 7.72 24.71 -1.59
N ARG A 11 7.54 26.04 -1.48
CA ARG A 11 6.24 26.64 -1.12
C ARG A 11 5.17 26.40 -2.19
N ALA A 12 5.54 26.43 -3.47
CA ALA A 12 4.63 26.12 -4.56
C ALA A 12 4.21 24.63 -4.49
N VAL A 13 5.17 23.73 -4.28
CA VAL A 13 4.92 22.29 -4.09
C VAL A 13 4.00 22.04 -2.90
N SER A 14 4.28 22.61 -1.73
CA SER A 14 3.44 22.42 -0.53
C SER A 14 2.02 22.99 -0.66
N ARG A 15 1.80 23.86 -1.65
CA ARG A 15 0.47 24.44 -1.95
C ARG A 15 -0.27 23.72 -3.07
N GLY A 16 0.39 22.82 -3.80
CA GLY A 16 -0.20 22.17 -4.96
C GLY A 16 -0.17 23.05 -6.22
N ASP A 17 0.64 24.12 -6.25
CA ASP A 17 0.68 25.11 -7.33
C ASP A 17 1.44 24.56 -8.56
N LEU A 18 0.87 23.56 -9.25
CA LEU A 18 1.52 22.84 -10.36
C LEU A 18 2.05 23.76 -11.47
N ASN A 19 1.33 24.84 -11.80
CA ASN A 19 1.77 25.80 -12.82
C ASN A 19 3.07 26.50 -12.42
N VAL A 20 3.21 26.84 -11.14
CA VAL A 20 4.42 27.47 -10.60
C VAL A 20 5.56 26.46 -10.56
N VAL A 21 5.29 25.22 -10.17
CA VAL A 21 6.29 24.12 -10.20
C VAL A 21 6.82 23.90 -11.62
N LYS A 22 5.94 23.80 -12.62
CA LYS A 22 6.31 23.68 -14.04
C LYS A 22 7.16 24.87 -14.51
N TRP A 23 6.77 26.09 -14.13
CA TRP A 23 7.53 27.29 -14.48
C TRP A 23 8.94 27.27 -13.88
N PHE A 24 9.07 26.86 -12.61
CA PHE A 24 10.39 26.71 -11.99
C PHE A 24 11.24 25.67 -12.71
N HIS A 25 10.70 24.48 -13.00
CA HIS A 25 11.47 23.44 -13.67
C HIS A 25 11.95 23.85 -15.07
N GLN A 26 11.13 24.56 -15.85
CA GLN A 26 11.50 25.05 -17.19
C GLN A 26 12.61 26.11 -17.16
N ASN A 27 12.57 27.02 -16.18
CA ASN A 27 13.51 28.14 -16.11
C ASN A 27 14.76 27.81 -15.27
N TYR A 28 14.69 26.74 -14.49
CA TYR A 28 15.67 26.37 -13.48
C TYR A 28 15.75 24.83 -13.35
N SER A 29 16.32 24.18 -14.37
CA SER A 29 16.41 22.71 -14.45
C SER A 29 17.33 22.05 -13.43
N ASP A 30 18.24 22.82 -12.81
CA ASP A 30 19.24 22.29 -11.86
C ASP A 30 18.67 22.05 -10.44
N PHE A 31 17.36 22.26 -10.22
CA PHE A 31 16.71 22.13 -8.91
C PHE A 31 16.17 20.71 -8.70
N CYS A 32 17.08 19.72 -8.84
CA CYS A 32 16.80 18.33 -8.55
C CYS A 32 16.91 18.07 -7.03
N GLU A 33 15.97 18.63 -6.26
CA GLU A 33 15.79 18.26 -4.85
C GLU A 33 14.90 17.02 -4.78
N ARG A 34 15.46 15.85 -4.48
CA ARG A 34 14.70 14.60 -4.31
C ARG A 34 13.51 14.76 -3.35
N ASP A 35 13.67 15.61 -2.34
CA ASP A 35 12.65 15.90 -1.32
C ASP A 35 11.41 16.64 -1.84
N LEU A 36 11.38 17.16 -3.08
CA LEU A 36 10.17 17.83 -3.61
C LEU A 36 9.01 16.86 -3.77
N LEU A 37 9.27 15.62 -4.20
CA LEU A 37 8.24 14.59 -4.28
C LEU A 37 7.70 14.26 -2.89
N HIS A 38 8.60 14.08 -1.91
CA HIS A 38 8.22 13.87 -0.50
C HIS A 38 7.36 15.00 0.03
N LEU A 39 7.70 16.25 -0.27
CA LEU A 39 6.92 17.41 0.14
C LEU A 39 5.53 17.43 -0.50
N ALA A 40 5.43 17.10 -1.80
CA ALA A 40 4.16 17.01 -2.51
C ALA A 40 3.26 15.94 -1.87
N VAL A 41 3.82 14.76 -1.61
CA VAL A 41 3.12 13.62 -0.98
C VAL A 41 2.65 13.96 0.43
N ARG A 42 3.54 14.48 1.29
CA ARG A 42 3.21 14.91 2.66
C ARG A 42 2.19 16.04 2.72
N SER A 43 2.05 16.79 1.62
CA SER A 43 1.07 17.86 1.51
C SER A 43 -0.23 17.41 0.81
N GLY A 44 -0.33 16.14 0.39
CA GLY A 44 -1.51 15.55 -0.24
C GLY A 44 -1.74 15.95 -1.71
N HIS A 45 -0.75 16.56 -2.37
CA HIS A 45 -0.92 17.16 -3.71
C HIS A 45 -0.59 16.18 -4.84
N MET A 46 -1.56 15.34 -5.18
CA MET A 46 -1.44 14.30 -6.21
C MET A 46 -0.94 14.80 -7.57
N ASP A 47 -1.47 15.91 -8.08
CA ASP A 47 -1.09 16.43 -9.40
C ASP A 47 0.37 16.89 -9.45
N VAL A 48 0.88 17.45 -8.35
CA VAL A 48 2.28 17.83 -8.22
C VAL A 48 3.17 16.60 -8.07
N ALA A 49 2.77 15.63 -7.24
CA ALA A 49 3.52 14.39 -7.03
C ALA A 49 3.66 13.59 -8.34
N ARG A 50 2.57 13.41 -9.09
CA ARG A 50 2.58 12.72 -10.39
C ARG A 50 3.49 13.43 -11.38
N TRP A 51 3.34 14.75 -11.50
CA TRP A 51 4.15 15.52 -12.43
C TRP A 51 5.65 15.44 -12.08
N LEU A 52 6.01 15.53 -10.80
CA LEU A 52 7.41 15.34 -10.37
C LEU A 52 7.92 13.94 -10.74
N SER A 53 7.13 12.89 -10.50
CA SER A 53 7.53 11.52 -10.87
C SER A 53 7.77 11.35 -12.37
N GLU A 54 6.91 11.92 -13.22
CA GLU A 54 7.08 11.94 -14.68
C GLU A 54 8.36 12.67 -15.14
N HIS A 55 8.93 13.53 -14.29
CA HIS A 55 10.13 14.31 -14.57
C HIS A 55 11.38 13.78 -13.83
N GLY A 56 11.37 12.50 -13.45
CA GLY A 56 12.54 11.78 -12.94
C GLY A 56 12.75 11.86 -11.44
N TYR A 57 11.75 12.30 -10.67
CA TYR A 57 11.77 12.20 -9.21
C TYR A 57 11.25 10.81 -8.82
N GLU A 58 12.15 9.93 -8.39
CA GLU A 58 11.83 8.52 -8.10
C GLU A 58 10.98 8.37 -6.83
N ILE A 59 10.08 7.38 -6.83
CA ILE A 59 9.39 6.90 -5.63
C ILE A 59 10.24 5.75 -5.07
N ASP A 60 11.13 6.06 -4.13
CA ASP A 60 12.17 5.14 -3.68
C ASP A 60 11.94 4.57 -2.27
N THR A 61 10.91 5.03 -1.55
CA THR A 61 10.64 4.62 -0.17
C THR A 61 9.16 4.44 0.15
N LEU A 62 8.88 3.45 1.01
CA LEU A 62 7.55 3.20 1.58
C LEU A 62 7.13 4.25 2.62
N GLU A 63 8.06 5.08 3.12
CA GLU A 63 7.73 6.22 3.98
C GLU A 63 6.75 7.19 3.31
N LEU A 64 6.79 7.29 1.97
CA LEU A 64 5.84 8.09 1.20
C LEU A 64 4.42 7.54 1.30
N VAL A 65 4.25 6.21 1.30
CA VAL A 65 2.94 5.56 1.44
C VAL A 65 2.37 5.88 2.82
N VAL A 66 3.16 5.73 3.87
CA VAL A 66 2.76 6.05 5.25
C VAL A 66 2.35 7.53 5.36
N ALA A 67 3.16 8.44 4.81
CA ALA A 67 2.85 9.87 4.80
C ALA A 67 1.56 10.18 4.01
N ALA A 68 1.30 9.50 2.90
CA ALA A 68 0.10 9.71 2.11
C ALA A 68 -1.16 9.25 2.84
N VAL A 69 -1.09 8.18 3.65
CA VAL A 69 -2.21 7.71 4.47
C VAL A 69 -2.65 8.80 5.46
N GLU A 70 -1.72 9.57 6.04
CA GLU A 70 -2.03 10.68 6.95
C GLU A 70 -2.79 11.84 6.26
N THR A 71 -2.75 11.91 4.93
CA THR A 71 -3.45 12.95 4.14
C THR A 71 -4.87 12.58 3.75
N ASP A 72 -5.31 11.35 4.05
CA ASP A 72 -6.62 10.79 3.67
C ASP A 72 -6.89 10.84 2.15
N ASN A 73 -5.83 10.87 1.34
CA ASN A 73 -5.91 10.91 -0.11
C ASN A 73 -5.73 9.51 -0.70
N VAL A 74 -6.84 8.78 -0.80
CA VAL A 74 -6.84 7.39 -1.30
C VAL A 74 -6.23 7.26 -2.69
N THR A 75 -6.46 8.26 -3.54
CA THR A 75 -5.90 8.27 -4.90
C THR A 75 -4.38 8.39 -4.89
N LEU A 76 -3.83 9.21 -3.99
CA LEU A 76 -2.39 9.38 -3.82
C LEU A 76 -1.74 8.11 -3.26
N VAL A 77 -2.35 7.49 -2.24
CA VAL A 77 -1.86 6.24 -1.64
C VAL A 77 -1.81 5.14 -2.70
N ARG A 78 -2.90 4.93 -3.45
CA ARG A 78 -2.94 3.91 -4.52
C ARG A 78 -1.88 4.16 -5.59
N TRP A 79 -1.72 5.42 -6.02
CA TRP A 79 -0.72 5.76 -7.02
C TRP A 79 0.71 5.46 -6.55
N LEU A 80 1.03 5.72 -5.27
CA LEU A 80 2.34 5.39 -4.71
C LEU A 80 2.58 3.88 -4.65
N ILE A 81 1.56 3.08 -4.33
CA ILE A 81 1.66 1.61 -4.31
C ILE A 81 1.93 1.07 -5.72
N GLU A 82 1.28 1.63 -6.74
CA GLU A 82 1.43 1.18 -8.14
C GLU A 82 2.77 1.57 -8.77
N ASN A 83 3.41 2.64 -8.30
CA ASN A 83 4.60 3.22 -8.94
C ASN A 83 5.86 3.21 -8.05
N GLY A 84 5.72 2.77 -6.80
CA GLY A 84 6.80 2.72 -5.80
C GLY A 84 7.41 1.33 -5.61
N PRO A 85 8.23 1.15 -4.57
CA PRO A 85 8.77 -0.14 -4.21
C PRO A 85 7.67 -1.11 -3.75
N ALA A 86 7.95 -2.41 -3.81
CA ALA A 86 7.04 -3.44 -3.32
C ALA A 86 6.74 -3.24 -1.82
N LEU A 87 5.48 -3.44 -1.44
CA LEU A 87 5.04 -3.28 -0.05
C LEU A 87 5.66 -4.37 0.84
N ASP A 88 6.20 -3.95 1.98
CA ASP A 88 6.55 -4.85 3.08
C ASP A 88 5.33 -5.18 3.96
N VAL A 89 5.45 -6.23 4.79
CA VAL A 89 4.38 -6.66 5.72
C VAL A 89 3.92 -5.52 6.62
N SER A 90 4.83 -4.69 7.15
CA SER A 90 4.49 -3.66 8.14
C SER A 90 3.62 -2.56 7.53
N THR A 91 3.99 -2.12 6.32
CA THR A 91 3.27 -1.10 5.57
C THR A 91 1.93 -1.65 5.07
N ALA A 92 1.92 -2.90 4.60
CA ALA A 92 0.69 -3.56 4.15
C ALA A 92 -0.30 -3.76 5.30
N ALA A 93 0.16 -4.19 6.47
CA ALA A 93 -0.66 -4.34 7.68
C ALA A 93 -1.26 -3.00 8.12
N LEU A 94 -0.49 -1.89 8.04
CA LEU A 94 -0.99 -0.55 8.30
C LEU A 94 -2.15 -0.19 7.36
N LEU A 95 -1.97 -0.40 6.05
CA LEU A 95 -2.98 -0.11 5.03
C LEU A 95 -4.25 -0.93 5.26
N ALA A 96 -4.10 -2.21 5.57
CA ALA A 96 -5.19 -3.14 5.78
C ALA A 96 -6.11 -2.82 6.98
N ARG A 97 -5.76 -1.83 7.82
CA ARG A 97 -6.62 -1.31 8.89
C ARG A 97 -7.71 -0.38 8.38
N ASN A 98 -7.57 0.13 7.15
CA ASN A 98 -8.57 0.94 6.49
C ASN A 98 -9.07 0.18 5.25
N ASP A 99 -10.39 -0.02 5.20
CA ASP A 99 -11.06 -0.74 4.11
C ASP A 99 -10.81 -0.08 2.74
N ASP A 100 -10.56 1.23 2.70
CA ASP A 100 -10.21 1.96 1.46
C ASP A 100 -8.90 1.48 0.82
N TYR A 101 -8.04 0.80 1.57
CA TYR A 101 -6.75 0.31 1.12
C TYR A 101 -6.65 -1.21 1.06
N VAL A 102 -7.71 -1.96 1.38
CA VAL A 102 -7.62 -3.43 1.40
C VAL A 102 -7.28 -4.00 0.01
N GLU A 103 -7.67 -3.31 -1.06
CA GLU A 103 -7.32 -3.70 -2.43
C GLU A 103 -5.80 -3.66 -2.70
N ALA A 104 -5.06 -2.84 -1.94
CA ALA A 104 -3.59 -2.76 -2.00
C ALA A 104 -2.91 -4.12 -1.76
N MET A 105 -3.60 -5.04 -1.07
CA MET A 105 -3.05 -6.35 -0.77
C MET A 105 -2.83 -7.20 -2.03
N TRP A 106 -3.47 -6.88 -3.16
CA TRP A 106 -3.19 -7.54 -4.44
C TRP A 106 -1.72 -7.41 -4.88
N TRP A 107 -1.09 -6.25 -4.60
CA TRP A 107 0.28 -5.95 -5.00
C TRP A 107 1.35 -6.45 -4.02
N VAL A 108 0.92 -6.96 -2.86
CA VAL A 108 1.82 -7.52 -1.86
C VAL A 108 2.29 -8.92 -2.31
N PRO A 109 3.60 -9.24 -2.21
CA PRO A 109 4.09 -10.58 -2.56
C PRO A 109 3.43 -11.68 -1.72
N GLU A 110 3.36 -12.90 -2.25
CA GLU A 110 2.63 -14.00 -1.60
C GLU A 110 3.16 -14.29 -0.18
N SER A 111 4.48 -14.31 0.02
CA SER A 111 5.10 -14.54 1.34
C SER A 111 4.64 -13.54 2.40
N GLU A 112 4.49 -12.27 2.02
CA GLU A 112 4.06 -11.16 2.86
C GLU A 112 2.54 -11.26 3.09
N ARG A 113 1.76 -11.66 2.07
CA ARG A 113 0.32 -11.93 2.23
C ARG A 113 0.05 -13.07 3.20
N VAL A 114 0.87 -14.12 3.22
CA VAL A 114 0.75 -15.19 4.21
C VAL A 114 0.90 -14.63 5.62
N GLN A 115 1.91 -13.78 5.86
CA GLN A 115 2.07 -13.14 7.18
C GLN A 115 0.85 -12.30 7.56
N LEU A 116 0.28 -11.55 6.62
CA LEU A 116 -0.94 -10.77 6.85
C LEU A 116 -2.15 -11.65 7.19
N VAL A 117 -2.29 -12.82 6.57
CA VAL A 117 -3.33 -13.79 6.94
C VAL A 117 -3.15 -14.26 8.39
N LEU A 118 -1.90 -14.57 8.79
CA LEU A 118 -1.59 -14.97 10.17
C LEU A 118 -1.88 -13.86 11.19
N GLU A 119 -1.55 -12.62 10.87
CA GLU A 119 -1.86 -11.44 11.70
C GLU A 119 -3.37 -11.21 11.79
N ALA A 120 -4.08 -11.26 10.66
CA ALA A 120 -5.53 -11.11 10.61
C ALA A 120 -6.26 -12.14 11.46
N MET A 121 -5.79 -13.39 11.49
CA MET A 121 -6.34 -14.43 12.36
C MET A 121 -6.12 -14.12 13.85
N ARG A 122 -4.95 -13.62 14.23
CA ARG A 122 -4.63 -13.25 15.63
C ARG A 122 -5.44 -12.06 16.12
N ASP A 123 -5.63 -11.06 15.26
CA ASP A 123 -6.35 -9.83 15.57
C ASP A 123 -7.87 -9.96 15.38
N GLU A 124 -8.34 -11.14 14.95
CA GLU A 124 -9.71 -11.41 14.52
C GLU A 124 -10.24 -10.44 13.44
N ASN A 125 -9.34 -9.95 12.57
CA ASN A 125 -9.69 -9.09 11.44
C ASN A 125 -10.32 -9.90 10.30
N ARG A 126 -11.61 -10.19 10.46
CA ARG A 126 -12.42 -10.96 9.51
C ARG A 126 -12.47 -10.33 8.11
N ASN A 127 -12.50 -9.00 8.00
CA ASN A 127 -12.56 -8.34 6.69
C ASN A 127 -11.27 -8.60 5.90
N LEU A 128 -10.12 -8.32 6.50
CA LEU A 128 -8.82 -8.57 5.86
C LEU A 128 -8.63 -10.06 5.54
N LEU A 129 -9.02 -10.94 6.46
CA LEU A 129 -8.91 -12.39 6.27
C LEU A 129 -9.76 -12.87 5.11
N TRP A 130 -11.03 -12.44 5.05
CA TRP A 130 -11.91 -12.74 3.93
C TRP A 130 -11.31 -12.21 2.62
N TRP A 131 -10.88 -10.95 2.61
CA TRP A 131 -10.36 -10.32 1.41
C TRP A 131 -9.11 -11.01 0.90
N LEU A 132 -8.13 -11.31 1.77
CA LEU A 132 -6.92 -12.04 1.37
C LEU A 132 -7.25 -13.41 0.79
N LEU A 133 -8.10 -14.20 1.45
CA LEU A 133 -8.40 -15.56 1.01
C LEU A 133 -9.27 -15.60 -0.25
N MET A 134 -10.17 -14.64 -0.44
CA MET A 134 -11.15 -14.65 -1.54
C MET A 134 -10.76 -13.79 -2.74
N ARG A 135 -9.90 -12.78 -2.54
CA ARG A 135 -9.52 -11.82 -3.57
C ARG A 135 -8.06 -11.92 -3.98
N THR A 136 -7.24 -12.70 -3.28
CA THR A 136 -5.85 -12.97 -3.68
C THR A 136 -5.63 -14.45 -3.96
N ARG A 137 -4.48 -14.77 -4.56
CA ARG A 137 -4.08 -16.16 -4.86
C ARG A 137 -2.89 -16.55 -4.01
N PHE A 138 -2.91 -17.79 -3.54
CA PHE A 138 -1.78 -18.46 -2.89
C PHE A 138 -1.42 -19.66 -3.76
N GLU A 139 -0.30 -19.61 -4.46
CA GLU A 139 0.14 -20.67 -5.38
C GLU A 139 1.15 -21.62 -4.71
N GLU A 140 1.87 -21.14 -3.71
CA GLU A 140 2.91 -21.93 -3.05
C GLU A 140 2.32 -22.91 -2.05
N LYS A 141 2.72 -24.17 -2.15
CA LYS A 141 2.30 -25.23 -1.20
C LYS A 141 2.67 -24.89 0.25
N ILE A 142 3.78 -24.18 0.46
CA ILE A 142 4.19 -23.74 1.79
C ILE A 142 3.23 -22.70 2.38
N SER A 143 2.66 -21.81 1.54
CA SER A 143 1.62 -20.87 1.93
C SER A 143 0.36 -21.61 2.40
N HIS A 144 -0.08 -22.63 1.64
CA HIS A 144 -1.25 -23.44 2.02
C HIS A 144 -1.06 -24.12 3.38
N ILE A 145 0.09 -24.75 3.60
CA ILE A 145 0.41 -25.44 4.87
C ILE A 145 0.43 -24.46 6.04
N ALA A 146 1.04 -23.29 5.85
CA ALA A 146 1.15 -22.28 6.91
C ALA A 146 -0.23 -21.73 7.30
N ILE A 147 -1.06 -21.40 6.31
CA ILE A 147 -2.40 -20.85 6.54
C ILE A 147 -3.32 -21.93 7.13
N SER A 148 -3.35 -23.14 6.57
CA SER A 148 -4.21 -24.22 7.08
C SER A 148 -3.87 -24.60 8.52
N GLY A 149 -2.57 -24.70 8.85
CA GLY A 149 -2.13 -24.99 10.21
C GLY A 149 -2.52 -23.89 11.20
N ALA A 150 -2.52 -22.63 10.78
CA ALA A 150 -2.97 -21.53 11.63
C ALA A 150 -4.51 -21.49 11.78
N ILE A 151 -5.27 -21.92 10.77
CA ILE A 151 -6.73 -22.11 10.89
C ILE A 151 -7.03 -23.24 11.88
N ASP A 152 -6.28 -24.34 11.84
CA ASP A 152 -6.40 -25.45 12.79
C ASP A 152 -6.22 -24.99 14.24
N GLU A 153 -5.28 -24.08 14.49
CA GLU A 153 -5.00 -23.51 15.81
C GLU A 153 -5.94 -22.35 16.21
N ALA A 154 -6.77 -21.85 15.28
CA ALA A 154 -7.64 -20.71 15.52
C ALA A 154 -8.76 -21.01 16.54
N THR A 155 -9.41 -19.95 17.02
CA THR A 155 -10.56 -20.06 17.92
C THR A 155 -11.72 -20.78 17.21
N ALA A 156 -12.56 -21.49 17.97
CA ALA A 156 -13.72 -22.17 17.40
C ALA A 156 -14.63 -21.21 16.62
N GLY A 157 -14.86 -20.01 17.16
CA GLY A 157 -15.66 -18.99 16.49
C GLY A 157 -15.04 -18.47 15.19
N MET A 158 -13.70 -18.37 15.11
CA MET A 158 -13.03 -18.03 13.84
C MET A 158 -13.14 -19.15 12.81
N ARG A 159 -12.95 -20.41 13.22
CA ARG A 159 -13.13 -21.56 12.32
C ARG A 159 -14.56 -21.66 11.78
N GLU A 160 -15.56 -21.50 12.64
CA GLU A 160 -16.98 -21.46 12.24
C GLU A 160 -17.23 -20.33 11.24
N TRP A 161 -16.75 -19.12 11.55
CA TRP A 161 -16.90 -17.98 10.65
C TRP A 161 -16.23 -18.22 9.29
N LEU A 162 -15.02 -18.79 9.26
CA LEU A 162 -14.31 -19.12 8.01
C LEU A 162 -15.10 -20.12 7.16
N VAL A 163 -15.62 -21.18 7.78
CA VAL A 163 -16.43 -22.20 7.09
C VAL A 163 -17.72 -21.62 6.50
N ASP A 164 -18.30 -20.63 7.17
CA ASP A 164 -19.55 -19.99 6.75
C ASP A 164 -19.36 -18.89 5.69
N ASN A 165 -18.17 -18.30 5.57
CA ASN A 165 -17.93 -17.10 4.75
C ASN A 165 -16.95 -17.31 3.58
N ILE A 166 -16.23 -18.43 3.53
CA ILE A 166 -15.40 -18.81 2.39
C ILE A 166 -16.20 -19.76 1.50
N ASP A 167 -16.49 -19.34 0.28
CA ASP A 167 -17.31 -20.06 -0.70
C ASP A 167 -16.55 -20.48 -1.97
N ASP A 168 -15.23 -20.25 -2.04
CA ASP A 168 -14.41 -20.73 -3.14
C ASP A 168 -13.96 -22.18 -2.92
N ASP A 169 -14.31 -23.07 -3.86
CA ASP A 169 -14.02 -24.51 -3.80
C ASP A 169 -12.52 -24.84 -3.74
N GLU A 170 -11.67 -24.03 -4.37
CA GLU A 170 -10.23 -24.22 -4.34
C GLU A 170 -9.66 -23.82 -2.99
N VAL A 171 -10.04 -22.65 -2.48
CA VAL A 171 -9.65 -22.17 -1.16
C VAL A 171 -10.11 -23.14 -0.08
N CYS A 172 -11.37 -23.60 -0.14
CA CYS A 172 -11.90 -24.57 0.82
C CYS A 172 -11.11 -25.88 0.89
N ARG A 173 -10.66 -26.39 -0.27
CA ARG A 173 -9.94 -27.68 -0.35
C ARG A 173 -8.65 -27.70 0.44
N TRP A 174 -7.88 -26.60 0.43
CA TRP A 174 -6.62 -26.55 1.15
C TRP A 174 -6.74 -25.87 2.52
N CYS A 175 -7.67 -24.93 2.71
CA CYS A 175 -7.93 -24.32 4.02
C CYS A 175 -8.52 -25.32 5.04
N PHE A 176 -9.38 -26.24 4.60
CA PHE A 176 -10.17 -27.11 5.48
C PHE A 176 -9.90 -28.59 5.19
N SER A 177 -8.64 -29.00 5.22
CA SER A 177 -8.23 -30.37 4.85
C SER A 177 -8.81 -31.49 5.74
N TRP A 178 -9.42 -31.14 6.88
CA TRP A 178 -10.14 -32.05 7.79
C TRP A 178 -11.64 -32.18 7.48
N ARG A 179 -12.14 -31.48 6.45
CA ARG A 179 -13.53 -31.54 6.01
C ARG A 179 -13.77 -32.66 4.99
#